data_AF-A0A453IY41-F1
#
_entry.id   AF-A0A453IY41-F1
#
_cell.length_a   1.000
_cell.length_b   1.000
_cell.length_c   1.000
_cell.angle_alpha   90.00
_cell.angle_beta   90.00
_cell.angle_gamma   90.00
#
_symmetry.space_group_name_H-M   'P 1'
#
loop_
_entity.id
_entity.type
_entity.pdbx_description
1 polymer ?
#
loop_
_entity_poly.entity_id
_entity_poly.type
_entity_poly.pdbx_seq_one_letter_code
_entity_poly.pdbx_strand_id
1 'polypeptide(L)'
;MFLLPTFCRYKRLLCSVDLTKDFFFSYSYNIMRSLQKNINDKNTGHVVYETMFVWNEFLTRAMRNHLKNTDWTVALVHGFFKQSKLSVSGKDFWLTLIARRSRHFAGTRFMKRGVNEKGRVANDVETEQIVFEDTPDDIPSQITSVVQHRGSIPLVWFQETSRLNIRPEITLKSDVDYKATRLHFENLVLRYGNPIVILNLIKTREKKPRESLLRAEFAKAIHYINKGLPDDKRLKFLHMDLSKLSRRKGTNVLGLLNKVASDVLELTDLLHCEITISSKPLDASSGQGSCDIKINDDFCAATMVPLLLQKGVLRTNCIDCLDRTNVAQFAYGLAALGRQLHVLKLTEEPKIDLHDPLADDLMDFYERMGDTLAIQYGGSAAHNKV
;
A
#
# COMPACT_ATOMS: atom_id res chain seq x y z
N MET A 1 -44.08 -8.68 -7.26
CA MET A 1 -43.56 -10.06 -7.06
C MET A 1 -42.23 -10.37 -7.77
N PHE A 2 -41.60 -9.42 -8.51
CA PHE A 2 -40.30 -9.64 -9.20
C PHE A 2 -39.04 -9.31 -8.35
N LEU A 3 -39.19 -8.80 -7.13
CA LEU A 3 -38.07 -8.38 -6.27
C LEU A 3 -37.39 -9.55 -5.53
N LEU A 4 -38.10 -10.66 -5.31
CA LEU A 4 -37.62 -11.77 -4.47
C LEU A 4 -36.36 -12.45 -5.03
N PRO A 5 -36.28 -12.84 -6.33
CA PRO A 5 -35.12 -13.55 -6.86
C PRO A 5 -33.85 -12.69 -6.85
N THR A 6 -33.99 -11.40 -7.20
CA THR A 6 -32.88 -10.44 -7.21
C THR A 6 -32.37 -10.16 -5.79
N PHE A 7 -33.28 -9.98 -4.83
CA PHE A 7 -32.93 -9.82 -3.42
C PHE A 7 -32.18 -11.05 -2.88
N CYS A 8 -32.69 -12.26 -3.13
CA CYS A 8 -32.03 -13.50 -2.71
C CYS A 8 -30.62 -13.63 -3.29
N ARG A 9 -30.41 -13.22 -4.56
CA ARG A 9 -29.08 -13.22 -5.18
C ARG A 9 -28.12 -12.26 -4.48
N TYR A 10 -28.53 -11.03 -4.19
CA TYR A 10 -27.67 -10.06 -3.49
C TYR A 10 -27.39 -10.47 -2.04
N LYS A 11 -28.39 -10.97 -1.31
CA LYS A 11 -28.20 -11.51 0.04
C LYS A 11 -27.14 -12.60 0.04
N ARG A 12 -27.23 -13.54 -0.91
CA ARG A 12 -26.28 -14.65 -1.03
C ARG A 12 -24.86 -14.19 -1.40
N LEU A 13 -24.72 -13.16 -2.23
CA LEU A 13 -23.43 -12.53 -2.51
C LEU A 13 -22.84 -11.84 -1.27
N LEU A 14 -23.66 -11.11 -0.51
CA LEU A 14 -23.21 -10.46 0.72
C LEU A 14 -22.80 -11.51 1.78
N CYS A 15 -23.58 -12.56 1.96
CA CYS A 15 -23.26 -13.67 2.86
C CYS A 15 -22.02 -14.48 2.43
N SER A 16 -21.55 -14.33 1.18
CA SER A 16 -20.30 -14.96 0.74
C SER A 16 -19.05 -14.19 1.18
N VAL A 17 -19.22 -12.95 1.66
CA VAL A 17 -18.12 -12.16 2.24
C VAL A 17 -17.94 -12.60 3.69
N ASP A 18 -16.85 -13.33 3.94
CA ASP A 18 -16.44 -13.73 5.27
C ASP A 18 -15.68 -12.59 5.95
N LEU A 19 -16.33 -11.88 6.89
CA LEU A 19 -15.72 -10.77 7.62
C LEU A 19 -14.66 -11.22 8.63
N THR A 20 -14.52 -12.52 8.89
CA THR A 20 -13.48 -13.06 9.78
C THR A 20 -12.13 -13.25 9.10
N LYS A 21 -12.10 -13.16 7.76
CA LYS A 21 -10.90 -13.38 6.96
C LYS A 21 -10.45 -12.09 6.29
N ASP A 22 -9.19 -11.74 6.52
CA ASP A 22 -8.52 -10.62 5.86
C ASP A 22 -9.13 -9.23 6.08
N PHE A 23 -10.04 -9.12 7.05
CA PHE A 23 -10.55 -7.85 7.54
C PHE A 23 -10.02 -7.57 8.94
N PHE A 24 -9.70 -6.30 9.20
CA PHE A 24 -9.18 -5.86 10.48
C PHE A 24 -9.66 -4.44 10.77
N PHE A 25 -9.69 -4.10 12.06
CA PHE A 25 -10.03 -2.79 12.57
C PHE A 25 -9.30 -2.58 13.90
N SER A 26 -9.25 -1.35 14.37
CA SER A 26 -8.83 -1.03 15.74
C SER A 26 -9.80 -0.02 16.33
N TYR A 27 -10.09 -0.14 17.63
CA TYR A 27 -10.94 0.80 18.36
C TYR A 27 -10.22 2.10 18.68
N SER A 28 -8.91 2.02 18.92
CA SER A 28 -8.09 3.15 19.38
C SER A 28 -7.20 3.73 18.28
N TYR A 29 -6.98 2.99 17.18
CA TYR A 29 -6.10 3.41 16.10
C TYR A 29 -6.82 3.45 14.75
N ASN A 30 -6.63 4.56 14.03
CA ASN A 30 -7.17 4.75 12.69
C ASN A 30 -6.39 3.94 11.64
N ILE A 31 -6.60 2.61 11.64
CA ILE A 31 -5.86 1.64 10.82
C ILE A 31 -6.08 1.81 9.31
N MET A 32 -7.11 2.56 8.90
CA MET A 32 -7.38 2.95 7.51
C MET A 32 -6.46 4.05 6.97
N ARG A 33 -5.63 4.67 7.83
CA ARG A 33 -4.64 5.70 7.49
C ARG A 33 -3.24 5.20 7.78
N SER A 34 -2.24 5.73 7.07
CA SER A 34 -0.84 5.52 7.44
C SER A 34 -0.51 6.26 8.74
N LEU A 35 0.53 5.80 9.43
CA LEU A 35 1.03 6.40 10.67
C LEU A 35 1.32 7.89 10.47
N GLN A 36 2.04 8.26 9.40
CA GLN A 36 2.33 9.65 9.08
C GLN A 36 1.05 10.49 8.92
N LYS A 37 -0.01 9.92 8.34
CA LYS A 37 -1.27 10.64 8.18
C LYS A 37 -2.02 10.77 9.50
N ASN A 38 -1.95 9.77 10.38
CA ASN A 38 -2.54 9.85 11.71
C ASN A 38 -1.86 10.91 12.59
N ILE A 39 -0.56 11.14 12.39
CA ILE A 39 0.20 12.18 13.12
C ILE A 39 -0.12 13.58 12.55
N ASN A 40 -0.07 13.73 11.23
CA ASN A 40 -0.14 15.05 10.60
C ASN A 40 -1.58 15.58 10.37
N ASP A 41 -2.56 14.69 10.22
CA ASP A 41 -3.93 15.06 9.87
C ASP A 41 -4.82 15.16 11.10
N LYS A 42 -5.16 16.40 11.48
CA LYS A 42 -6.07 16.69 12.61
C LYS A 42 -7.55 16.41 12.31
N ASN A 43 -7.89 15.97 11.10
CA ASN A 43 -9.27 15.61 10.77
C ASN A 43 -9.69 14.38 11.60
N THR A 44 -10.76 14.54 12.37
CA THR A 44 -11.40 13.50 13.18
C THR A 44 -12.84 13.22 12.71
N GLY A 45 -13.45 12.17 13.25
CA GLY A 45 -14.85 11.85 13.01
C GLY A 45 -15.16 11.43 11.57
N HIS A 46 -16.23 11.98 10.99
CA HIS A 46 -16.83 11.50 9.76
C HIS A 46 -15.87 11.46 8.56
N VAL A 47 -15.03 12.49 8.40
CA VAL A 47 -14.12 12.65 7.24
C VAL A 47 -13.10 11.51 7.16
N VAL A 48 -12.68 10.98 8.31
CA VAL A 48 -11.73 9.84 8.41
C VAL A 48 -12.33 8.56 7.83
N TYR A 49 -13.65 8.40 7.96
CA TYR A 49 -14.39 7.21 7.53
C TYR A 49 -14.76 7.22 6.05
N GLU A 50 -14.59 8.35 5.35
CA GLU A 50 -14.86 8.46 3.91
C GLU A 50 -13.71 7.95 3.03
N THR A 51 -12.57 7.61 3.64
CA THR A 51 -11.37 7.18 2.94
C THR A 51 -11.63 5.94 2.06
N MET A 52 -10.78 5.77 1.04
CA MET A 52 -10.87 4.63 0.13
C MET A 52 -10.60 3.28 0.79
N PHE A 53 -10.03 3.25 2.00
CA PHE A 53 -9.67 2.04 2.73
C PHE A 53 -10.73 1.58 3.73
N VAL A 54 -11.77 2.39 3.99
CA VAL A 54 -12.89 2.00 4.85
C VAL A 54 -13.87 1.16 4.02
N TRP A 55 -13.69 -0.15 4.02
CA TRP A 55 -14.47 -1.08 3.20
C TRP A 55 -15.97 -0.98 3.49
N ASN A 56 -16.34 -0.92 4.76
CA ASN A 56 -17.73 -0.85 5.21
C ASN A 56 -18.33 0.56 5.16
N GLU A 57 -17.67 1.55 4.52
CA GLU A 57 -18.12 2.95 4.48
C GLU A 57 -19.57 3.04 4.01
N PHE A 58 -19.92 2.37 2.90
CA PHE A 58 -21.28 2.39 2.34
C PHE A 58 -22.32 1.82 3.31
N LEU A 59 -21.99 0.71 3.99
CA LEU A 59 -22.89 0.01 4.91
C LEU A 59 -23.21 0.86 6.14
N THR A 60 -22.24 1.65 6.58
CA THR A 60 -22.30 2.43 7.83
C THR A 60 -22.62 3.91 7.60
N ARG A 61 -22.69 4.36 6.34
CA ARG A 61 -22.92 5.76 5.96
C ARG A 61 -24.25 6.31 6.49
N ALA A 62 -25.33 5.53 6.42
CA ALA A 62 -26.64 5.99 6.87
C ALA A 62 -26.64 6.28 8.38
N MET A 63 -26.06 5.36 9.18
CA MET A 63 -25.94 5.53 10.63
C MET A 63 -25.09 6.75 10.98
N ARG A 64 -23.91 6.89 10.36
CA ARG A 64 -23.04 8.06 10.60
C ARG A 64 -23.70 9.38 10.19
N ASN A 65 -24.40 9.41 9.05
CA ASN A 65 -25.09 10.61 8.58
C ASN A 65 -26.23 11.03 9.50
N HIS A 66 -26.90 10.07 10.14
CA HIS A 66 -28.02 10.32 11.04
C HIS A 66 -27.55 10.69 12.45
N LEU A 67 -26.61 9.93 13.01
CA LEU A 67 -26.11 10.12 14.37
C LEU A 67 -25.05 11.21 14.50
N LYS A 68 -24.44 11.62 13.37
CA LYS A 68 -23.36 12.62 13.30
C LYS A 68 -22.14 12.28 14.17
N ASN A 69 -21.96 11.01 14.51
CA ASN A 69 -20.80 10.48 15.24
C ASN A 69 -20.29 9.19 14.58
N THR A 70 -19.17 8.68 15.11
CA THR A 70 -18.53 7.44 14.67
C THR A 70 -18.55 6.35 15.74
N ASP A 71 -19.12 6.62 16.92
CA ASP A 71 -19.02 5.76 18.11
C ASP A 71 -19.66 4.38 17.91
N TRP A 72 -20.71 4.32 17.06
CA TRP A 72 -21.43 3.08 16.73
C TRP A 72 -20.84 2.34 15.53
N THR A 73 -19.77 2.84 14.92
CA THR A 73 -19.22 2.28 13.68
C THR A 73 -17.71 2.17 13.73
N VAL A 74 -17.19 0.97 13.48
CA VAL A 74 -15.75 0.76 13.27
C VAL A 74 -15.40 0.88 11.80
N ALA A 75 -14.19 1.36 11.51
CA ALA A 75 -13.66 1.38 10.15
C ALA A 75 -13.05 0.02 9.81
N LEU A 76 -13.78 -0.77 9.03
CA LEU A 76 -13.31 -2.08 8.60
C LEU A 76 -12.40 -1.94 7.39
N VAL A 77 -11.16 -2.41 7.51
CA VAL A 77 -10.17 -2.41 6.42
C VAL A 77 -10.04 -3.82 5.88
N HIS A 78 -9.99 -3.94 4.55
CA HIS A 78 -9.76 -5.20 3.85
C HIS A 78 -8.33 -5.24 3.32
N GLY A 79 -7.60 -6.33 3.55
CA GLY A 79 -6.23 -6.47 3.05
C GLY A 79 -5.42 -7.46 3.86
N PHE A 80 -4.30 -7.03 4.45
CA PHE A 80 -3.43 -7.88 5.26
C PHE A 80 -2.92 -7.12 6.47
N PHE A 81 -2.79 -7.82 7.60
CA PHE A 81 -2.16 -7.31 8.81
C PHE A 81 -1.34 -8.43 9.45
N LYS A 82 -0.07 -8.18 9.74
CA LYS A 82 0.77 -9.07 10.53
C LYS A 82 1.73 -8.22 11.36
N GLN A 83 1.88 -8.59 12.63
CA GLN A 83 2.89 -8.03 13.52
C GLN A 83 3.67 -9.19 14.15
N SER A 84 4.99 -9.05 14.24
CA SER A 84 5.83 -10.02 14.92
C SER A 84 7.03 -9.34 15.56
N LYS A 85 7.51 -9.95 16.64
CA LYS A 85 8.72 -9.54 17.34
C LYS A 85 9.92 -10.24 16.69
N LEU A 86 10.91 -9.47 16.29
CA LEU A 86 12.15 -9.93 15.66
C LEU A 86 13.34 -9.40 16.46
N SER A 87 14.52 -9.96 16.21
CA SER A 87 15.74 -9.59 16.94
C SER A 87 16.89 -9.32 15.98
N VAL A 88 17.65 -8.26 16.24
CA VAL A 88 18.88 -7.92 15.50
C VAL A 88 19.97 -7.51 16.48
N SER A 89 21.17 -8.06 16.35
CA SER A 89 22.32 -7.73 17.22
C SER A 89 21.99 -7.78 18.73
N GLY A 90 21.16 -8.74 19.16
CA GLY A 90 20.75 -8.92 20.56
C GLY A 90 19.71 -7.91 21.08
N LYS A 91 19.16 -7.05 20.20
CA LYS A 91 18.06 -6.14 20.50
C LYS A 91 16.79 -6.59 19.81
N ASP A 92 15.69 -6.50 20.53
CA ASP A 92 14.38 -6.90 20.02
C ASP A 92 13.62 -5.69 19.48
N PHE A 93 12.80 -5.93 18.45
CA PHE A 93 11.94 -4.91 17.86
C PHE A 93 10.66 -5.52 17.30
N TRP A 94 9.64 -4.69 17.15
CA TRP A 94 8.39 -5.07 16.53
C TRP A 94 8.38 -4.65 15.06
N LEU A 95 8.07 -5.60 14.18
CA LEU A 95 7.79 -5.36 12.78
C LEU A 95 6.29 -5.54 12.52
N THR A 96 5.64 -4.51 12.00
CA THR A 96 4.24 -4.57 11.56
C THR A 96 4.15 -4.29 10.07
N LEU A 97 3.50 -5.20 9.34
CA LEU A 97 3.17 -5.03 7.91
C LEU A 97 1.66 -4.94 7.75
N ILE A 98 1.21 -3.84 7.16
CA ILE A 98 -0.20 -3.56 6.90
C ILE A 98 -0.38 -3.36 5.40
N ALA A 99 -1.26 -4.12 4.76
CA ALA A 99 -1.71 -3.85 3.40
C ALA A 99 -3.19 -3.45 3.43
N ARG A 100 -3.50 -2.27 2.90
CA ARG A 100 -4.86 -1.71 2.84
C ARG A 100 -5.32 -1.70 1.40
N ARG A 101 -6.36 -2.48 1.09
CA ARG A 101 -6.94 -2.55 -0.25
C ARG A 101 -8.07 -1.52 -0.39
N SER A 102 -8.03 -0.79 -1.49
CA SER A 102 -9.09 0.16 -1.85
C SER A 102 -10.43 -0.53 -2.09
N ARG A 103 -11.50 0.07 -1.57
CA ARG A 103 -12.89 -0.27 -1.90
C ARG A 103 -13.33 0.23 -3.28
N HIS A 104 -12.61 1.21 -3.84
CA HIS A 104 -12.96 1.80 -5.13
C HIS A 104 -12.45 0.95 -6.29
N PHE A 105 -13.26 0.87 -7.35
CA PHE A 105 -12.98 0.07 -8.54
C PHE A 105 -12.59 -1.38 -8.21
N ALA A 106 -13.14 -1.89 -7.11
CA ALA A 106 -12.96 -3.26 -6.64
C ALA A 106 -13.71 -4.24 -7.56
N GLY A 107 -13.14 -5.43 -7.68
CA GLY A 107 -13.67 -6.53 -8.47
C GLY A 107 -12.60 -7.59 -8.70
N THR A 108 -13.01 -8.72 -9.28
CA THR A 108 -12.11 -9.82 -9.59
C THR A 108 -11.19 -9.48 -10.76
N ARG A 109 -10.05 -10.16 -10.79
CA ARG A 109 -9.12 -10.20 -11.92
C ARG A 109 -9.90 -10.46 -13.21
N PHE A 110 -9.53 -9.77 -14.28
CA PHE A 110 -10.21 -9.75 -15.60
C PHE A 110 -11.51 -8.94 -15.67
N MET A 111 -12.30 -8.87 -14.60
CA MET A 111 -13.50 -8.00 -14.59
C MET A 111 -13.17 -6.53 -14.34
N LYS A 112 -12.13 -6.27 -13.53
CA LYS A 112 -11.65 -4.92 -13.20
C LYS A 112 -10.14 -4.83 -13.38
N ARG A 113 -9.72 -4.05 -14.38
CA ARG A 113 -8.33 -3.76 -14.73
C ARG A 113 -8.22 -2.29 -15.14
N GLY A 114 -7.01 -1.77 -15.06
CA GLY A 114 -6.75 -0.39 -15.46
C GLY A 114 -7.28 0.63 -14.47
N VAL A 115 -7.59 1.80 -15.00
CA VAL A 115 -8.15 2.95 -14.29
C VAL A 115 -9.57 3.25 -14.76
N ASN A 116 -10.43 3.71 -13.85
CA ASN A 116 -11.74 4.23 -14.21
C ASN A 116 -11.70 5.75 -14.45
N GLU A 117 -12.79 6.33 -14.95
CA GLU A 117 -12.92 7.76 -15.26
C GLU A 117 -12.65 8.70 -14.08
N LYS A 118 -12.77 8.20 -12.83
CA LYS A 118 -12.49 8.96 -11.60
C LYS A 118 -11.02 8.84 -11.14
N GLY A 119 -10.14 8.24 -11.95
CA GLY A 119 -8.74 8.03 -11.58
C GLY A 119 -8.53 6.96 -10.51
N ARG A 120 -9.45 5.99 -10.36
CA ARG A 120 -9.30 4.87 -9.41
C ARG A 120 -8.85 3.63 -10.16
N VAL A 121 -7.73 3.05 -9.74
CA VAL A 121 -7.18 1.84 -10.36
C VAL A 121 -7.70 0.57 -9.69
N ALA A 122 -7.71 -0.51 -10.46
CA ALA A 122 -8.03 -1.82 -9.91
C ALA A 122 -6.86 -2.32 -9.05
N ASN A 123 -7.14 -3.18 -8.06
CA ASN A 123 -6.13 -3.75 -7.16
C ASN A 123 -5.23 -2.68 -6.50
N ASP A 124 -5.80 -1.51 -6.20
CA ASP A 124 -5.12 -0.39 -5.52
C ASP A 124 -4.88 -0.76 -4.05
N VAL A 125 -3.61 -0.89 -3.66
CA VAL A 125 -3.18 -1.31 -2.33
C VAL A 125 -2.07 -0.39 -1.83
N GLU A 126 -2.23 0.10 -0.60
CA GLU A 126 -1.18 0.76 0.18
C GLU A 126 -0.57 -0.26 1.13
N THR A 127 0.74 -0.45 1.08
CA THR A 127 1.48 -1.32 2.00
C THR A 127 2.34 -0.45 2.89
N GLU A 128 2.22 -0.63 4.20
CA GLU A 128 2.97 0.11 5.22
C GLU A 128 3.73 -0.84 6.12
N GLN A 129 5.01 -0.52 6.33
CA GLN A 129 5.92 -1.26 7.19
C GLN A 129 6.33 -0.35 8.35
N ILE A 130 5.92 -0.73 9.57
CA ILE A 130 6.15 0.02 10.81
C ILE A 130 7.14 -0.75 11.66
N VAL A 131 8.13 -0.05 12.22
CA VAL A 131 9.15 -0.63 13.09
C VAL A 131 9.35 0.24 14.32
N PHE A 132 9.36 -0.37 15.49
CA PHE A 132 9.70 0.27 16.77
C PHE A 132 10.42 -0.72 17.69
N GLU A 133 11.27 -0.20 18.57
CA GLU A 133 12.03 -0.99 19.54
C GLU A 133 11.11 -1.67 20.56
N ASP A 134 11.45 -2.89 20.98
CA ASP A 134 10.77 -3.54 22.10
C ASP A 134 11.42 -3.09 23.41
N THR A 135 10.71 -2.25 24.17
CA THR A 135 11.21 -1.66 25.42
C THR A 135 10.49 -2.27 26.63
N PRO A 136 11.18 -2.46 27.77
CA PRO A 136 10.56 -3.02 28.98
C PRO A 136 9.34 -2.25 29.51
N ASP A 137 9.25 -0.95 29.24
CA ASP A 137 8.16 -0.08 29.69
C ASP A 137 6.94 -0.07 28.74
N ASP A 138 6.90 -0.97 27.74
CA ASP A 138 5.87 -1.09 26.68
C ASP A 138 5.63 0.19 25.83
N ILE A 139 6.37 1.27 26.09
CA ILE A 139 6.31 2.53 25.34
C ILE A 139 7.63 2.72 24.60
N PRO A 140 7.66 2.53 23.26
CA PRO A 140 8.89 2.72 22.51
C PRO A 140 9.31 4.19 22.52
N SER A 141 10.62 4.44 22.59
CA SER A 141 11.18 5.80 22.50
C SER A 141 11.10 6.37 21.07
N GLN A 142 11.11 5.49 20.07
CA GLN A 142 11.13 5.84 18.67
C GLN A 142 10.32 4.85 17.84
N ILE A 143 9.77 5.35 16.74
CA ILE A 143 9.01 4.55 15.78
C ILE A 143 9.25 5.07 14.36
N THR A 144 9.24 4.15 13.41
CA THR A 144 9.36 4.47 12.00
C THR A 144 8.21 3.86 11.21
N SER A 145 7.87 4.49 10.08
CA SER A 145 6.95 3.93 9.11
C SER A 145 7.43 4.25 7.69
N VAL A 146 7.26 3.29 6.79
CA VAL A 146 7.44 3.51 5.35
C VAL A 146 6.22 2.98 4.62
N VAL A 147 5.76 3.74 3.63
CA VAL A 147 4.65 3.37 2.77
C VAL A 147 5.14 3.12 1.34
N GLN A 148 4.62 2.07 0.72
CA GLN A 148 4.76 1.80 -0.71
C GLN A 148 3.38 1.52 -1.32
N HIS A 149 3.27 1.71 -2.63
CA HIS A 149 2.01 1.58 -3.35
C HIS A 149 2.10 0.48 -4.41
N ARG A 150 1.00 -0.24 -4.62
CA ARG A 150 0.82 -1.09 -5.79
C ARG A 150 -0.58 -0.93 -6.36
N GLY A 151 -0.71 -1.11 -7.67
CA GLY A 151 -2.00 -1.02 -8.33
C GLY A 151 -1.94 -1.42 -9.79
N SER A 152 -3.10 -1.58 -10.41
CA SER A 152 -3.16 -1.80 -11.85
C SER A 152 -2.48 -0.66 -12.61
N ILE A 153 -1.94 -0.97 -13.78
CA ILE A 153 -1.37 0.03 -14.69
C ILE A 153 -2.48 1.06 -15.02
N PRO A 154 -2.29 2.35 -14.75
CA PRO A 154 -3.35 3.35 -14.80
C PRO A 154 -3.63 3.80 -16.25
N LEU A 155 -4.04 2.84 -17.08
CA LEU A 155 -4.57 3.06 -18.43
C LEU A 155 -6.02 2.56 -18.44
N VAL A 156 -6.82 3.01 -19.40
CA VAL A 156 -8.17 2.44 -19.60
C VAL A 156 -8.04 1.18 -20.44
N TRP A 157 -8.00 0.02 -19.80
CA TRP A 157 -7.83 -1.27 -20.49
C TRP A 157 -8.60 -2.39 -19.82
N PHE A 158 -8.96 -3.38 -20.62
CA PHE A 158 -9.76 -4.52 -20.19
C PHE A 158 -9.28 -5.80 -20.87
N GLN A 159 -9.69 -6.93 -20.30
CA GLN A 159 -9.32 -8.24 -20.78
C GLN A 159 -10.54 -9.14 -20.65
N GLU A 160 -11.27 -9.33 -21.75
CA GLU A 160 -12.52 -10.09 -21.75
C GLU A 160 -12.25 -11.58 -21.58
N THR A 161 -12.72 -12.16 -20.47
CA THR A 161 -12.63 -13.60 -20.24
C THR A 161 -13.63 -14.35 -21.12
N SER A 162 -13.11 -15.24 -21.97
CA SER A 162 -13.88 -16.28 -22.64
C SER A 162 -13.56 -17.63 -22.02
N ARG A 163 -14.55 -18.51 -21.87
CA ARG A 163 -14.36 -19.89 -21.36
C ARG A 163 -13.40 -20.72 -22.21
N LEU A 164 -13.17 -20.32 -23.46
CA LEU A 164 -12.30 -21.00 -24.43
C LEU A 164 -10.87 -20.44 -24.44
N ASN A 165 -10.65 -19.21 -23.95
CA ASN A 165 -9.36 -18.52 -24.04
C ASN A 165 -8.70 -18.41 -22.66
N ILE A 166 -7.72 -19.29 -22.43
CA ILE A 166 -6.92 -19.35 -21.18
C ILE A 166 -6.14 -18.04 -20.93
N ARG A 167 -5.82 -17.27 -21.99
CA ARG A 167 -5.13 -15.97 -21.89
C ARG A 167 -5.79 -14.94 -22.80
N PRO A 168 -6.85 -14.25 -22.33
CA PRO A 168 -7.59 -13.32 -23.17
C PRO A 168 -6.74 -12.10 -23.59
N GLU A 169 -7.05 -11.53 -24.75
CA GLU A 169 -6.32 -10.40 -25.31
C GLU A 169 -6.56 -9.12 -24.52
N ILE A 170 -5.57 -8.23 -24.55
CA ILE A 170 -5.62 -6.94 -23.85
C ILE A 170 -6.16 -5.91 -24.82
N THR A 171 -7.28 -5.29 -24.46
CA THR A 171 -7.88 -4.23 -25.27
C THR A 171 -7.69 -2.90 -24.56
N LEU A 172 -7.04 -1.97 -25.26
CA LEU A 172 -6.84 -0.60 -24.85
C LEU A 172 -8.02 0.26 -25.33
N LYS A 173 -8.54 1.13 -24.47
CA LYS A 173 -9.48 2.18 -24.83
C LYS A 173 -8.77 3.52 -24.84
N SER A 174 -9.20 4.41 -25.73
CA SER A 174 -8.71 5.77 -25.78
C SER A 174 -9.13 6.52 -24.51
N ASP A 175 -8.16 7.13 -23.84
CA ASP A 175 -8.36 8.12 -22.79
C ASP A 175 -7.90 9.46 -23.34
N VAL A 176 -8.85 10.34 -23.65
CA VAL A 176 -8.55 11.66 -24.23
C VAL A 176 -7.62 12.40 -23.27
N ASP A 177 -6.46 12.80 -23.76
CA ASP A 177 -5.41 13.49 -23.01
C ASP A 177 -4.96 12.76 -21.73
N TYR A 178 -5.17 11.45 -21.65
CA TYR A 178 -4.85 10.63 -20.48
C TYR A 178 -5.46 11.19 -19.17
N LYS A 179 -6.69 11.72 -19.23
CA LYS A 179 -7.35 12.36 -18.09
C LYS A 179 -7.50 11.42 -16.90
N ALA A 180 -7.92 10.18 -17.11
CA ALA A 180 -8.09 9.22 -16.02
C ALA A 180 -6.74 8.84 -15.40
N THR A 181 -5.71 8.66 -16.23
CA THR A 181 -4.32 8.46 -15.77
C THR A 181 -3.82 9.64 -14.93
N ARG A 182 -4.06 10.87 -15.39
CA ARG A 182 -3.65 12.09 -14.70
C ARG A 182 -4.32 12.24 -13.34
N LEU A 183 -5.66 12.11 -13.27
CA LEU A 183 -6.42 12.14 -12.01
C LEU A 183 -5.91 11.13 -10.99
N HIS A 184 -5.46 9.98 -11.47
CA HIS A 184 -4.91 8.95 -10.61
C HIS A 184 -3.57 9.35 -9.98
N PHE A 185 -2.65 9.94 -10.76
CA PHE A 185 -1.38 10.43 -10.21
C PHE A 185 -1.54 11.68 -9.36
N GLU A 186 -2.47 12.58 -9.69
CA GLU A 186 -2.86 13.69 -8.82
C GLU A 186 -3.34 13.15 -7.46
N ASN A 187 -4.13 12.08 -7.43
CA ASN A 187 -4.53 11.44 -6.18
C ASN A 187 -3.35 10.85 -5.38
N LEU A 188 -2.34 10.30 -6.04
CA LEU A 188 -1.14 9.80 -5.35
C LEU A 188 -0.30 10.95 -4.79
N VAL A 189 -0.11 12.03 -5.54
CA VAL A 189 0.60 13.23 -5.07
C VAL A 189 -0.11 13.83 -3.85
N LEU A 190 -1.44 13.91 -3.87
CA LEU A 190 -2.23 14.38 -2.72
C LEU A 190 -2.06 13.50 -1.47
N ARG A 191 -1.77 12.21 -1.63
CA ARG A 191 -1.64 11.26 -0.51
C ARG A 191 -0.23 11.15 0.03
N TYR A 192 0.76 11.20 -0.85
CA TYR A 192 2.14 10.83 -0.52
C TYR A 192 3.17 11.90 -0.84
N GLY A 193 2.78 12.97 -1.54
CA GLY A 193 3.70 14.02 -1.97
C GLY A 193 4.48 13.67 -3.25
N ASN A 194 5.63 14.32 -3.41
CA ASN A 194 6.55 14.13 -4.53
C ASN A 194 7.95 13.73 -4.01
N PRO A 195 8.66 12.83 -4.70
CA PRO A 195 8.36 12.30 -6.02
C PRO A 195 7.42 11.08 -6.01
N ILE A 196 6.68 10.89 -7.11
CA ILE A 196 6.05 9.60 -7.43
C ILE A 196 7.01 8.83 -8.34
N VAL A 197 7.59 7.74 -7.82
CA VAL A 197 8.44 6.84 -8.60
C VAL A 197 7.64 5.62 -9.01
N ILE A 198 7.60 5.34 -10.31
CA ILE A 198 6.80 4.26 -10.88
C ILE A 198 7.73 3.16 -11.34
N LEU A 199 7.64 1.98 -10.71
CA LEU A 199 8.35 0.78 -11.11
C LEU A 199 7.44 -0.14 -11.93
N ASN A 200 7.84 -0.35 -13.18
CA ASN A 200 7.06 -1.08 -14.15
C ASN A 200 7.76 -2.39 -14.55
N LEU A 201 7.19 -3.52 -14.13
CA LEU A 201 7.79 -4.87 -14.25
C LEU A 201 7.28 -5.68 -15.45
N ILE A 202 6.76 -4.97 -16.45
CA ILE A 202 6.10 -5.53 -17.63
C ILE A 202 7.11 -6.21 -18.57
N LYS A 203 6.74 -7.30 -19.22
CA LYS A 203 7.60 -7.97 -20.21
C LYS A 203 7.76 -7.14 -21.47
N THR A 204 8.99 -7.08 -22.01
CA THR A 204 9.31 -6.34 -23.24
C THR A 204 9.24 -7.19 -24.50
N ARG A 205 9.61 -8.48 -24.40
CA ARG A 205 9.63 -9.42 -25.53
C ARG A 205 8.71 -10.58 -25.26
N GLU A 206 7.64 -10.66 -26.04
CA GLU A 206 6.63 -11.71 -25.97
C GLU A 206 6.35 -12.25 -27.37
N LYS A 207 6.00 -13.55 -27.47
CA LYS A 207 5.59 -14.15 -28.75
C LYS A 207 4.32 -13.52 -29.33
N LYS A 208 3.39 -13.12 -28.45
CA LYS A 208 2.21 -12.32 -28.78
C LYS A 208 2.26 -11.03 -27.95
N PRO A 209 2.21 -9.84 -28.58
CA PRO A 209 2.32 -8.59 -27.85
C PRO A 209 1.08 -8.39 -26.96
N ARG A 210 1.26 -8.41 -25.64
CA ARG A 210 0.18 -8.18 -24.67
C ARG A 210 0.63 -7.16 -23.64
N GLU A 211 1.59 -7.55 -22.82
CA GLU A 211 2.24 -6.70 -21.82
C GLU A 211 2.96 -5.52 -22.50
N SER A 212 3.65 -5.80 -23.61
CA SER A 212 4.38 -4.80 -24.40
C SER A 212 3.51 -3.67 -24.96
N LEU A 213 2.23 -3.91 -25.27
CA LEU A 213 1.27 -2.87 -25.70
C LEU A 213 1.00 -1.88 -24.57
N LEU A 214 0.68 -2.39 -23.38
CA LEU A 214 0.47 -1.56 -22.19
C LEU A 214 1.71 -0.75 -21.84
N ARG A 215 2.90 -1.33 -22.00
CA ARG A 215 4.17 -0.62 -21.77
C ARG A 215 4.30 0.60 -22.69
N ALA A 216 4.07 0.41 -23.99
CA ALA A 216 4.22 1.47 -24.98
C ALA A 216 3.22 2.60 -24.73
N GLU A 217 1.94 2.27 -24.53
CA GLU A 217 0.91 3.27 -24.25
C GLU A 217 1.12 3.97 -22.90
N PHE A 218 1.58 3.24 -21.88
CA PHE A 218 1.82 3.85 -20.58
C PHE A 218 3.01 4.81 -20.61
N ALA A 219 4.06 4.49 -21.38
CA ALA A 219 5.18 5.41 -21.59
C ALA A 219 4.73 6.71 -22.30
N LYS A 220 3.84 6.60 -23.29
CA LYS A 220 3.22 7.78 -23.94
C LYS A 220 2.42 8.62 -22.94
N ALA A 221 1.61 7.98 -22.10
CA ALA A 221 0.81 8.64 -21.08
C ALA A 221 1.69 9.43 -20.09
N ILE A 222 2.75 8.82 -19.57
CA ILE A 222 3.69 9.48 -18.66
C ILE A 222 4.42 10.64 -19.36
N HIS A 223 4.86 10.45 -20.60
CA HIS A 223 5.49 11.52 -21.36
C HIS A 223 4.53 12.70 -21.58
N TYR A 224 3.27 12.42 -21.93
CA TYR A 224 2.24 13.45 -22.10
C TYR A 224 1.98 14.23 -20.80
N ILE A 225 1.77 13.53 -19.68
CA ILE A 225 1.53 14.16 -18.37
C ILE A 225 2.73 15.01 -17.92
N ASN A 226 3.96 14.49 -18.09
CA ASN A 226 5.17 15.20 -17.68
C ASN A 226 5.45 16.48 -18.49
N LYS A 227 4.87 16.64 -19.69
CA LYS A 227 4.95 17.92 -20.44
C LYS A 227 4.23 19.06 -19.73
N GLY A 228 3.17 18.75 -18.99
CA GLY A 228 2.38 19.73 -18.24
C GLY A 228 2.87 19.97 -16.81
N LEU A 229 3.93 19.29 -16.37
CA LEU A 229 4.45 19.37 -15.01
C LEU A 229 5.86 20.00 -14.98
N PRO A 230 6.16 20.82 -13.95
CA PRO A 230 7.51 21.32 -13.73
C PRO A 230 8.46 20.16 -13.37
N ASP A 231 9.76 20.35 -13.60
CA ASP A 231 10.78 19.29 -13.51
C ASP A 231 10.81 18.58 -12.15
N ASP A 232 10.58 19.31 -11.06
CA ASP A 232 10.55 18.82 -9.68
C ASP A 232 9.34 17.92 -9.37
N LYS A 233 8.24 18.07 -10.12
CA LYS A 233 6.98 17.32 -9.93
C LYS A 233 6.76 16.24 -10.98
N ARG A 234 7.70 16.04 -11.90
CA ARG A 234 7.58 15.01 -12.94
C ARG A 234 7.53 13.62 -12.34
N LEU A 235 6.66 12.79 -12.91
CA LEU A 235 6.56 11.37 -12.58
C LEU A 235 7.84 10.67 -13.05
N LYS A 236 8.52 9.98 -12.13
CA LYS A 236 9.76 9.26 -12.43
C LYS A 236 9.41 7.83 -12.85
N PHE A 237 9.56 7.52 -14.14
CA PHE A 237 9.18 6.21 -14.68
C PHE A 237 10.41 5.29 -14.87
N LEU A 238 10.42 4.18 -14.14
CA LEU A 238 11.44 3.14 -14.18
C LEU A 238 10.84 1.85 -14.73
N HIS A 239 11.48 1.29 -15.75
CA HIS A 239 11.02 0.05 -16.37
C HIS A 239 12.07 -1.05 -16.25
N MET A 240 11.67 -2.20 -15.70
CA MET A 240 12.54 -3.35 -15.52
C MET A 240 11.85 -4.64 -15.96
N ASP A 241 12.37 -5.25 -17.03
CA ASP A 241 11.90 -6.56 -17.47
C ASP A 241 12.61 -7.68 -16.71
N LEU A 242 12.01 -8.09 -15.59
CA LEU A 242 12.56 -9.16 -14.74
C LEU A 242 12.76 -10.48 -15.51
N SER A 243 11.91 -10.77 -16.50
CA SER A 243 12.01 -12.01 -17.30
C SER A 243 13.20 -12.01 -18.25
N LYS A 244 13.61 -10.83 -18.71
CA LYS A 244 14.82 -10.64 -19.50
C LYS A 244 16.06 -10.66 -18.62
N LEU A 245 15.98 -10.06 -17.44
CA LEU A 245 17.09 -9.99 -16.48
C LEU A 245 17.41 -11.37 -15.90
N SER A 246 16.41 -12.18 -15.55
CA SER A 246 16.62 -13.54 -15.03
C SER A 246 17.27 -14.50 -16.02
N ARG A 247 17.15 -14.23 -17.32
CA ARG A 247 17.79 -15.02 -18.39
C ARG A 247 19.23 -14.63 -18.67
N ARG A 248 19.71 -13.49 -18.15
CA ARG A 248 21.10 -13.06 -18.32
C ARG A 248 21.97 -13.77 -17.29
N LYS A 249 22.99 -14.50 -17.77
CA LYS A 249 23.97 -15.15 -16.89
C LYS A 249 24.65 -14.10 -15.99
N GLY A 250 24.80 -14.42 -14.70
CA GLY A 250 25.49 -13.56 -13.72
C GLY A 250 24.70 -12.35 -13.22
N THR A 251 23.42 -12.19 -13.57
CA THR A 251 22.60 -11.07 -13.07
C THR A 251 21.82 -11.47 -11.81
N ASN A 252 22.16 -10.87 -10.66
CA ASN A 252 21.33 -10.98 -9.46
C ASN A 252 20.15 -9.98 -9.56
N VAL A 253 18.98 -10.48 -9.96
CA VAL A 253 17.77 -9.68 -10.14
C VAL A 253 17.33 -9.01 -8.84
N LEU A 254 17.44 -9.73 -7.72
CA LEU A 254 17.05 -9.22 -6.41
C LEU A 254 18.03 -8.14 -5.94
N GLY A 255 19.33 -8.32 -6.18
CA GLY A 255 20.33 -7.28 -5.93
C GLY A 255 20.08 -5.99 -6.73
N LEU A 256 19.67 -6.11 -8.00
CA LEU A 256 19.30 -4.93 -8.81
C LEU A 256 18.03 -4.25 -8.28
N LEU A 257 17.02 -5.03 -7.89
CA LEU A 257 15.80 -4.52 -7.27
C LEU A 257 16.10 -3.80 -5.96
N ASN A 258 16.96 -4.36 -5.11
CA ASN A 258 17.41 -3.73 -3.88
C ASN A 258 18.13 -2.41 -4.15
N LYS A 259 18.98 -2.34 -5.17
CA LYS A 259 19.63 -1.08 -5.56
C LYS A 259 18.60 -0.02 -5.94
N VAL A 260 17.65 -0.36 -6.81
CA VAL A 260 16.58 0.58 -7.19
C VAL A 260 15.74 0.96 -5.98
N ALA A 261 15.44 0.03 -5.09
CA ALA A 261 14.72 0.29 -3.86
C ALA A 261 15.46 1.28 -2.94
N SER A 262 16.76 1.09 -2.72
CA SER A 262 17.60 2.01 -1.96
C SER A 262 17.63 3.41 -2.58
N ASP A 263 17.88 3.51 -3.89
CA ASP A 263 17.89 4.79 -4.61
C ASP A 263 16.54 5.52 -4.48
N VAL A 264 15.43 4.79 -4.52
CA VAL A 264 14.09 5.38 -4.35
C VAL A 264 13.83 5.79 -2.90
N LEU A 265 14.23 4.98 -1.93
CA LEU A 265 14.06 5.29 -0.52
C LEU A 265 14.84 6.55 -0.11
N GLU A 266 16.03 6.76 -0.67
CA GLU A 266 16.80 8.01 -0.52
C GLU A 266 16.02 9.22 -1.07
N LEU A 267 15.28 9.06 -2.16
CA LEU A 267 14.47 10.13 -2.75
C LEU A 267 13.16 10.39 -2.00
N THR A 268 12.55 9.36 -1.41
CA THR A 268 11.22 9.47 -0.78
C THR A 268 11.27 9.66 0.72
N ASP A 269 12.41 9.37 1.35
CA ASP A 269 12.56 9.24 2.81
C ASP A 269 11.60 8.21 3.43
N LEU A 270 11.61 8.13 4.76
CA LEU A 270 10.69 7.38 5.61
C LEU A 270 10.19 8.29 6.75
N LEU A 271 9.09 7.91 7.39
CA LEU A 271 8.67 8.55 8.63
C LEU A 271 9.54 8.04 9.78
N HIS A 272 10.10 8.97 10.56
CA HIS A 272 10.76 8.67 11.83
C HIS A 272 10.24 9.65 12.89
N CYS A 273 9.78 9.10 14.01
CA CYS A 273 9.24 9.86 15.11
C CYS A 273 9.94 9.48 16.42
N GLU A 274 10.13 10.48 17.28
CA GLU A 274 10.39 10.29 18.70
C GLU A 274 9.07 10.33 19.47
N ILE A 275 8.99 9.52 20.51
CA ILE A 275 7.82 9.46 21.39
C ILE A 275 8.25 10.02 22.74
N THR A 276 7.60 11.11 23.15
CA THR A 276 7.83 11.77 24.43
C THR A 276 6.62 11.56 25.33
N ILE A 277 6.86 11.08 26.55
CA ILE A 277 5.83 10.93 27.59
C ILE A 277 5.80 12.20 28.43
N SER A 278 4.64 12.87 28.49
CA SER A 278 4.43 13.97 29.44
C SER A 278 3.74 13.45 30.70
N SER A 279 4.36 13.69 31.86
CA SER A 279 3.79 13.42 33.19
C SER A 279 2.96 14.56 33.76
N LYS A 280 2.74 15.64 33.00
CA LYS A 280 1.93 16.79 33.44
C LYS A 280 0.54 16.78 32.78
N PRO A 281 -0.54 17.09 33.54
CA PRO A 281 -1.83 17.40 32.93
C PRO A 281 -1.64 18.63 32.02
N LEU A 282 -1.94 18.50 30.74
CA LEU A 282 -1.82 19.61 29.80
C LEU A 282 -2.94 20.62 30.08
N ASP A 283 -2.56 21.79 30.59
CA ASP A 283 -3.36 23.00 30.45
C ASP A 283 -3.54 23.27 28.95
N ALA A 284 -4.79 23.38 28.52
CA ALA A 284 -5.19 23.59 27.13
C ALA A 284 -4.77 24.98 26.62
N SER A 285 -3.49 25.21 26.33
CA SER A 285 -3.04 26.37 25.54
C SER A 285 -1.54 26.30 25.15
N SER A 286 -1.17 25.45 24.20
CA SER A 286 -0.09 25.80 23.27
C SER A 286 -0.19 24.98 21.99
N GLY A 287 -0.36 25.67 20.87
CA GLY A 287 -0.52 25.05 19.56
C GLY A 287 0.82 24.63 18.98
N GLN A 288 1.15 23.35 19.10
CA GLN A 288 2.09 22.65 18.21
C GLN A 288 1.58 21.22 18.00
N GLY A 289 1.79 20.65 16.81
CA GLY A 289 1.08 19.48 16.28
C GLY A 289 1.33 18.16 17.01
N SER A 290 0.69 17.97 18.17
CA SER A 290 0.66 16.71 18.93
C SER A 290 -0.48 15.80 18.45
N CYS A 291 -0.19 14.51 18.29
CA CYS A 291 -1.19 13.44 18.37
C CYS A 291 -1.03 12.76 19.74
N ASP A 292 -2.07 12.85 20.57
CA ASP A 292 -2.05 12.28 21.92
C ASP A 292 -2.44 10.80 21.86
N ILE A 293 -1.54 9.91 22.28
CA ILE A 293 -1.85 8.48 22.46
C ILE A 293 -2.31 8.29 23.90
N LYS A 294 -3.56 7.85 24.10
CA LYS A 294 -4.08 7.44 25.41
C LYS A 294 -3.63 6.02 25.71
N ILE A 295 -2.80 5.85 26.73
CA ILE A 295 -2.37 4.53 27.23
C ILE A 295 -2.92 4.38 28.66
N ASN A 296 -3.94 3.53 28.81
CA ASN A 296 -4.63 3.19 30.07
C ASN A 296 -5.25 4.35 30.89
N ASP A 297 -6.06 4.01 31.90
CA ASP A 297 -6.87 4.90 32.74
C ASP A 297 -6.07 5.92 33.59
N ASP A 298 -4.74 5.90 33.52
CA ASP A 298 -3.85 6.90 34.11
C ASP A 298 -3.34 7.87 33.03
N PHE A 299 -3.56 9.16 33.23
CA PHE A 299 -3.31 10.26 32.29
C PHE A 299 -1.81 10.45 31.90
N CYS A 300 -1.20 9.50 31.20
CA CYS A 300 0.06 9.70 30.49
C CYS A 300 -0.24 9.96 29.01
N ALA A 301 -0.11 11.22 28.59
CA ALA A 301 -0.17 11.57 27.18
C ALA A 301 1.20 11.33 26.55
N ALA A 302 1.28 10.36 25.64
CA ALA A 302 2.45 10.21 24.77
C ALA A 302 2.23 11.02 23.49
N THR A 303 3.20 11.89 23.18
CA THR A 303 3.20 12.72 21.97
C THR A 303 4.24 12.17 21.00
N MET A 304 3.85 11.99 19.74
CA MET A 304 4.77 11.65 18.66
C MET A 304 5.28 12.91 17.98
N VAL A 305 6.60 13.12 17.99
CA VAL A 305 7.27 14.24 17.31
C VAL A 305 7.96 13.72 16.05
N PRO A 306 7.52 14.12 14.85
CA PRO A 306 8.15 13.68 13.61
C PRO A 306 9.51 14.35 13.42
N LEU A 307 10.57 13.54 13.33
CA LEU A 307 11.93 13.97 12.97
C LEU A 307 12.14 13.95 11.46
N LEU A 308 11.57 12.95 10.79
CA LEU A 308 11.57 12.82 9.33
C LEU A 308 10.17 12.48 8.84
N LEU A 309 9.82 12.99 7.67
CA LEU A 309 8.58 12.67 6.97
C LEU A 309 8.92 12.01 5.64
N GLN A 310 8.18 10.97 5.29
CA GLN A 310 8.16 10.43 3.93
C GLN A 310 7.49 11.46 3.00
N LYS A 311 8.19 11.87 1.95
CA LYS A 311 7.79 12.94 1.03
C LYS A 311 7.27 12.44 -0.32
N GLY A 312 7.47 11.16 -0.63
CA GLY A 312 7.06 10.55 -1.89
C GLY A 312 6.75 9.06 -1.75
N VAL A 313 6.51 8.36 -2.86
CA VAL A 313 6.19 6.93 -2.82
C VAL A 313 6.73 6.16 -4.02
N LEU A 314 7.20 4.93 -3.77
CA LEU A 314 7.40 3.92 -4.79
C LEU A 314 6.06 3.26 -5.13
N ARG A 315 5.67 3.35 -6.40
CA ARG A 315 4.54 2.63 -6.95
C ARG A 315 5.01 1.48 -7.83
N THR A 316 4.56 0.26 -7.53
CA THR A 316 4.75 -0.89 -8.41
C THR A 316 3.50 -1.17 -9.25
N ASN A 317 3.65 -1.22 -10.57
CA ASN A 317 2.55 -1.56 -11.47
C ASN A 317 2.27 -3.07 -11.49
N CYS A 318 1.01 -3.43 -11.33
CA CYS A 318 0.51 -4.79 -11.35
C CYS A 318 -0.32 -5.05 -12.61
N ILE A 319 -0.01 -6.12 -13.33
CA ILE A 319 -0.84 -6.61 -14.43
C ILE A 319 -1.56 -7.91 -14.06
N ASP A 320 -0.87 -8.86 -13.42
CA ASP A 320 -1.35 -10.24 -13.30
C ASP A 320 -0.61 -11.06 -12.25
N CYS A 321 0.73 -11.06 -12.32
CA CYS A 321 1.58 -11.94 -11.52
C CYS A 321 1.91 -11.22 -10.22
N LEU A 322 1.18 -11.60 -9.17
CA LEU A 322 1.43 -11.05 -7.85
C LEU A 322 2.90 -11.29 -7.45
N ASP A 323 3.50 -12.42 -7.84
CA ASP A 323 4.86 -12.81 -7.51
C ASP A 323 5.90 -11.76 -7.94
N ARG A 324 5.82 -11.25 -9.19
CA ARG A 324 6.74 -10.19 -9.66
C ARG A 324 6.59 -8.92 -8.84
N THR A 325 5.35 -8.52 -8.58
CA THR A 325 5.09 -7.33 -7.78
C THR A 325 5.50 -7.52 -6.32
N ASN A 326 5.28 -8.72 -5.77
CA ASN A 326 5.56 -9.05 -4.38
C ASN A 326 7.06 -9.09 -4.13
N VAL A 327 7.84 -9.67 -5.04
CA VAL A 327 9.32 -9.65 -4.98
C VAL A 327 9.86 -8.22 -5.03
N ALA A 328 9.28 -7.34 -5.85
CA ALA A 328 9.69 -5.93 -5.87
C ALA A 328 9.27 -5.17 -4.61
N GLN A 329 8.08 -5.47 -4.05
CA GLN A 329 7.64 -4.89 -2.78
C GLN A 329 8.52 -5.37 -1.62
N PHE A 330 8.91 -6.65 -1.61
CA PHE A 330 9.85 -7.22 -0.65
C PHE A 330 11.21 -6.54 -0.74
N ALA A 331 11.77 -6.38 -1.95
CA ALA A 331 13.05 -5.69 -2.14
C ALA A 331 13.04 -4.26 -1.57
N TYR A 332 11.92 -3.54 -1.77
CA TYR A 332 11.71 -2.23 -1.16
C TYR A 332 11.58 -2.31 0.37
N GLY A 333 10.83 -3.29 0.87
CA GLY A 333 10.68 -3.56 2.31
C GLY A 333 12.01 -3.86 2.99
N LEU A 334 12.89 -4.62 2.35
CA LEU A 334 14.20 -4.99 2.88
C LEU A 334 15.15 -3.80 2.93
N ALA A 335 15.22 -3.02 1.85
CA ALA A 335 15.97 -1.77 1.84
C ALA A 335 15.46 -0.79 2.91
N ALA A 336 14.14 -0.73 3.09
CA ALA A 336 13.56 0.09 4.13
C ALA A 336 13.82 -0.43 5.54
N LEU A 337 13.74 -1.75 5.78
CA LEU A 337 14.01 -2.34 7.08
C LEU A 337 15.44 -2.02 7.53
N GLY A 338 16.42 -2.15 6.64
CA GLY A 338 17.81 -1.77 6.95
C GLY A 338 17.93 -0.30 7.38
N ARG A 339 17.29 0.63 6.66
CA ARG A 339 17.30 2.06 7.03
C ARG A 339 16.51 2.34 8.32
N GLN A 340 15.40 1.66 8.54
CA GLN A 340 14.59 1.78 9.76
C GLN A 340 15.38 1.33 10.99
N LEU A 341 16.01 0.16 10.94
CA LEU A 341 16.84 -0.36 12.04
C LEU A 341 18.04 0.54 12.33
N HIS A 342 18.67 1.09 11.29
CA HIS A 342 19.78 2.02 11.46
C HIS A 342 19.35 3.34 12.11
N VAL A 343 18.22 3.92 11.67
CA VAL A 343 17.67 5.16 12.25
C VAL A 343 17.25 4.96 13.71
N LEU A 344 16.73 3.78 14.05
CA LEU A 344 16.41 3.36 15.42
C LEU A 344 17.64 2.96 16.24
N LYS A 345 18.86 3.04 15.68
CA LYS A 345 20.13 2.67 16.34
C LYS A 345 20.17 1.20 16.81
N LEU A 346 19.45 0.34 16.10
CA LEU A 346 19.46 -1.12 16.29
C LEU A 346 20.60 -1.77 15.48
N THR A 347 20.97 -1.18 14.34
CA THR A 347 22.09 -1.62 13.49
C THR A 347 23.04 -0.47 13.16
N GLU A 348 24.33 -0.78 12.98
CA GLU A 348 25.34 0.22 12.59
C GLU A 348 25.23 0.61 11.12
N GLU A 349 24.88 -0.33 10.25
CA GLU A 349 24.75 -0.12 8.80
C GLU A 349 23.27 -0.04 8.37
N PRO A 350 22.94 0.80 7.37
CA PRO A 350 21.58 0.98 6.86
C PRO A 350 21.15 -0.10 5.84
N LYS A 351 21.78 -1.28 5.88
CA LYS A 351 21.58 -2.35 4.90
C LYS A 351 21.49 -3.71 5.60
N ILE A 352 20.62 -4.56 5.08
CA ILE A 352 20.49 -5.95 5.49
C ILE A 352 20.94 -6.80 4.30
N ASP A 353 21.81 -7.77 4.56
CA ASP A 353 22.24 -8.71 3.53
C ASP A 353 21.09 -9.63 3.12
N LEU A 354 21.09 -10.07 1.86
CA LEU A 354 20.05 -10.96 1.35
C LEU A 354 20.04 -12.34 2.01
N HIS A 355 21.16 -12.74 2.61
CA HIS A 355 21.32 -14.00 3.32
C HIS A 355 21.20 -13.84 4.85
N ASP A 356 20.86 -12.64 5.33
CA ASP A 356 20.58 -12.40 6.74
C ASP A 356 19.25 -13.10 7.14
N PRO A 357 19.16 -13.78 8.29
CA PRO A 357 17.91 -14.38 8.77
C PRO A 357 16.72 -13.41 8.80
N LEU A 358 16.96 -12.11 9.05
CA LEU A 358 15.92 -11.08 9.00
C LEU A 358 15.33 -10.90 7.61
N ALA A 359 16.11 -11.15 6.56
CA ALA A 359 15.60 -11.10 5.19
C ALA A 359 14.61 -12.24 4.94
N ASP A 360 14.84 -13.42 5.51
CA ASP A 360 13.92 -14.57 5.43
C ASP A 360 12.63 -14.31 6.24
N ASP A 361 12.75 -13.79 7.46
CA ASP A 361 11.59 -13.40 8.28
C ASP A 361 10.73 -12.36 7.56
N LEU A 362 11.37 -11.33 6.97
CA LEU A 362 10.66 -10.33 6.18
C LEU A 362 10.04 -10.95 4.92
N MET A 363 10.68 -11.93 4.31
CA MET A 363 10.15 -12.61 3.13
C MET A 363 8.86 -13.35 3.43
N ASP A 364 8.77 -14.05 4.57
CA ASP A 364 7.52 -14.71 5.02
C ASP A 364 6.37 -13.69 5.18
N PHE A 365 6.65 -12.50 5.71
CA PHE A 365 5.65 -11.43 5.80
C PHE A 365 5.12 -11.01 4.42
N TYR A 366 6.03 -10.72 3.47
CA TYR A 366 5.63 -10.28 2.13
C TYR A 366 4.98 -11.42 1.34
N GLU A 367 5.42 -12.67 1.47
CA GLU A 367 4.80 -13.84 0.83
C GLU A 367 3.35 -14.01 1.28
N ARG A 368 3.09 -14.04 2.59
CA ARG A 368 1.73 -14.13 3.14
C ARG A 368 0.85 -12.95 2.73
N MET A 369 1.39 -11.73 2.77
CA MET A 369 0.69 -10.54 2.27
C MET A 369 0.33 -10.72 0.79
N GLY A 370 1.26 -11.25 0.00
CA GLY A 370 1.07 -11.58 -1.39
C GLY A 370 -0.12 -12.53 -1.56
N ASP A 371 -0.04 -13.72 -0.99
CA ASP A 371 -1.06 -14.76 -1.11
C ASP A 371 -2.46 -14.26 -0.74
N THR A 372 -2.58 -13.56 0.39
CA THR A 372 -3.84 -12.93 0.82
C THR A 372 -4.37 -11.98 -0.25
N LEU A 373 -3.55 -11.04 -0.74
CA LEU A 373 -3.98 -10.08 -1.76
C LEU A 373 -4.28 -10.75 -3.12
N ALA A 374 -3.60 -11.84 -3.46
CA ALA A 374 -3.87 -12.62 -4.67
C ALA A 374 -5.24 -13.29 -4.63
N ILE A 375 -5.59 -13.94 -3.52
CA ILE A 375 -6.91 -14.57 -3.32
C ILE A 375 -8.01 -13.51 -3.42
N GLN A 376 -7.81 -12.38 -2.75
CA GLN A 376 -8.72 -11.24 -2.74
C GLN A 376 -8.97 -10.63 -4.13
N TYR A 377 -7.95 -10.60 -4.99
CA TYR A 377 -8.08 -10.09 -6.36
C TYR A 377 -8.55 -11.17 -7.34
N GLY A 378 -8.13 -12.42 -7.17
CA GLY A 378 -8.43 -13.55 -8.06
C GLY A 378 -9.81 -14.15 -7.87
N GLY A 379 -10.41 -14.05 -6.68
CA GLY A 379 -11.74 -14.58 -6.37
C GLY A 379 -11.78 -16.09 -6.10
N SER A 380 -10.65 -16.80 -6.15
CA SER A 380 -10.45 -18.16 -5.63
C SER A 380 -8.95 -18.51 -5.58
N ALA A 381 -8.58 -19.49 -4.75
CA ALA A 381 -7.22 -20.05 -4.66
C ALA A 381 -6.77 -20.82 -5.93
N ALA A 382 -7.57 -20.82 -7.01
CA ALA A 382 -7.31 -21.59 -8.23
C ALA A 382 -6.07 -21.13 -9.02
N HIS A 383 -5.37 -20.10 -8.57
CA HIS A 383 -4.13 -19.61 -9.19
C HIS A 383 -2.85 -20.10 -8.49
N ASN A 384 -2.92 -20.89 -7.41
CA ASN A 384 -1.74 -21.48 -6.76
C ASN A 384 -1.13 -22.68 -7.53
N LYS A 385 -1.42 -22.83 -8.82
CA LYS A 385 -0.80 -23.82 -9.69
C LYS A 385 -0.52 -23.21 -11.06
N VAL A 386 0.66 -22.61 -11.21
CA VAL A 386 1.46 -22.71 -12.45
C VAL A 386 2.92 -22.90 -12.06
#